data_AF-A0A250WX71-F1
#
_entry.id   AF-A0A250WX71-F1
#
_cell.length_a   1.000
_cell.length_b   1.000
_cell.length_c   1.000
_cell.angle_alpha   90.00
_cell.angle_beta   90.00
_cell.angle_gamma   90.00
#
_symmetry.space_group_name_H-M   'P 1'
#
loop_
_entity.id
_entity.type
_entity.pdbx_description
1 polymer ?
#
loop_
_entity_poly.entity_id
_entity_poly.type
_entity_poly.pdbx_seq_one_letter_code
_entity_poly.pdbx_strand_id
1 'polypeptide(L)'
;MATAADQTVGSNPYGLDADLFTGKEIIQRGEAMVRLHLEKLQAEKEDSALRLITALMPQMGAPILVASLKECSFDVEGAVALLKKFSSEYEEDLKALHKKRSKIKAQAREAAEKEEAAEGSSSSSSDDNSDDGESSDDSDQGHKQRKKRRKEKTKKSKHSSKKDKKKKKKKKDDGRLLDRKSKSGNAGDNFGKYGVIRETDAAAKSSEFILWALEVKKVDLETLPKNDERELFRDYIEEYNTASFPHRKYYNLESYEKYKAAKRAAKGIKESDKKSAVDDEQALRQARAEEAAKLRDQRLKEAYQELKHSDKAKDMKEQELLRLQMQTAYRVGDKALAQKIMERLLPDDQKPAK
;
A
#
# COMPACT_ATOMS: atom_id res chain seq x y z
N MET A 1 -62.83 39.24 43.97
CA MET A 1 -63.39 39.57 42.64
C MET A 1 -62.18 39.85 41.75
N ALA A 2 -61.59 38.93 40.99
CA ALA A 2 -62.08 37.97 39.99
C ALA A 2 -62.69 38.64 38.74
N THR A 3 -61.85 38.85 37.71
CA THR A 3 -62.12 38.89 36.24
C THR A 3 -60.74 39.00 35.54
N ALA A 4 -60.14 37.95 34.99
CA ALA A 4 -60.38 37.31 33.69
C ALA A 4 -60.15 38.25 32.48
N ALA A 5 -58.97 38.15 31.85
CA ALA A 5 -58.74 38.49 30.45
C ALA A 5 -57.73 37.49 29.86
N ASP A 6 -58.31 36.59 29.09
CA ASP A 6 -57.73 35.53 28.29
C ASP A 6 -56.91 36.13 27.12
N GLN A 7 -55.64 35.75 27.01
CA GLN A 7 -54.87 35.89 25.77
C GLN A 7 -54.33 34.52 25.38
N THR A 8 -55.08 33.92 24.47
CA THR A 8 -54.80 32.70 23.74
C THR A 8 -53.41 32.75 23.09
N VAL A 9 -52.53 31.85 23.53
CA VAL A 9 -51.28 31.50 22.85
C VAL A 9 -51.65 30.86 21.50
N GLY A 10 -51.39 31.57 20.42
CA GLY A 10 -51.51 31.05 19.06
C GLY A 10 -50.52 29.91 18.83
N SER A 11 -51.00 28.68 19.00
CA SER A 11 -50.37 27.46 18.53
C SER A 11 -50.25 27.52 17.00
N ASN A 12 -49.01 27.54 16.52
CA ASN A 12 -48.69 27.38 15.10
C ASN A 12 -48.88 25.88 14.74
N PRO A 13 -49.77 25.50 13.80
CA PRO A 13 -50.16 24.10 13.57
C PRO A 13 -49.13 23.29 12.75
N TYR A 14 -47.99 23.88 12.42
CA TYR A 14 -46.87 23.18 11.80
C TYR A 14 -45.62 23.51 12.62
N GLY A 15 -45.18 22.58 13.46
CA GLY A 15 -43.96 22.68 14.26
C GLY A 15 -42.70 22.72 13.40
N LEU A 16 -42.53 23.77 12.63
CA LEU A 16 -41.30 24.11 11.94
C LEU A 16 -40.70 25.29 12.71
N ASP A 17 -39.74 24.97 13.55
CA ASP A 17 -38.84 25.94 14.16
C ASP A 17 -38.24 26.80 13.04
N ALA A 18 -38.61 28.08 13.03
CA ALA A 18 -38.13 29.06 12.04
C ALA A 18 -36.65 29.44 12.22
N ASP A 19 -35.91 28.70 13.06
CA ASP A 19 -34.53 28.96 13.45
C ASP A 19 -33.51 27.95 12.86
N LEU A 20 -33.93 27.05 11.96
CA LEU A 20 -33.05 25.96 11.48
C LEU A 20 -32.29 26.18 10.18
N PHE A 21 -32.41 27.36 9.54
CA PHE A 21 -31.67 27.60 8.28
C PHE A 21 -31.18 29.05 8.20
N THR A 22 -30.18 29.38 9.03
CA THR A 22 -29.46 30.64 8.88
C THR A 22 -28.79 30.66 7.49
N GLY A 23 -28.99 31.72 6.70
CA GLY A 23 -28.43 31.83 5.34
C GLY A 23 -26.91 31.65 5.27
N LYS A 24 -26.20 31.74 6.40
CA LYS A 24 -24.78 31.39 6.54
C LYS A 24 -24.49 29.92 6.23
N GLU A 25 -25.35 28.98 6.62
CA GLU A 25 -25.13 27.55 6.36
C GLU A 25 -25.32 27.19 4.88
N ILE A 26 -26.24 27.84 4.18
CA ILE A 26 -26.43 27.68 2.73
C ILE A 26 -25.19 28.18 1.98
N ILE A 27 -24.69 29.36 2.34
CA ILE A 27 -23.51 29.96 1.73
C ILE A 27 -22.29 29.08 1.98
N GLN A 28 -22.11 28.59 3.20
CA GLN A 28 -21.02 27.65 3.55
C GLN A 28 -21.10 26.34 2.77
N ARG A 29 -22.30 25.77 2.56
CA ARG A 29 -22.48 24.58 1.71
C ARG A 29 -22.19 24.86 0.24
N GLY A 30 -22.56 26.03 -0.28
CA GLY A 30 -22.23 26.46 -1.63
C GLY A 30 -20.71 26.63 -1.84
N GLU A 31 -20.04 27.29 -0.90
CA GLU A 31 -18.58 27.42 -0.88
C GLU A 31 -17.88 26.06 -0.78
N ALA A 32 -18.41 25.14 0.04
CA ALA A 32 -17.90 23.78 0.14
C ALA A 32 -18.03 23.02 -1.19
N MET A 33 -19.16 23.15 -1.90
CA MET A 33 -19.36 22.53 -3.22
C MET A 33 -18.40 23.09 -4.28
N VAL A 34 -18.14 24.40 -4.27
CA VAL A 34 -17.15 25.02 -5.17
C VAL A 34 -15.74 24.51 -4.86
N ARG A 35 -15.37 24.39 -3.57
CA ARG A 35 -14.08 23.80 -3.17
C ARG A 35 -13.93 22.36 -3.62
N LEU A 36 -14.97 21.53 -3.44
CA LEU A 36 -14.97 20.15 -3.92
C LEU A 36 -14.82 20.06 -5.44
N HIS A 37 -15.46 20.96 -6.19
CA HIS A 37 -15.31 21.01 -7.64
C HIS A 37 -13.90 21.44 -8.06
N LEU A 38 -13.31 22.43 -7.40
CA LEU A 38 -11.93 22.86 -7.64
C LEU A 38 -10.92 21.77 -7.30
N GLU A 39 -11.12 21.06 -6.19
CA GLU A 39 -10.30 19.91 -5.82
C GLU A 39 -10.42 18.77 -6.84
N LYS A 40 -11.62 18.50 -7.33
CA LYS A 40 -11.83 17.52 -8.41
C LYS A 40 -11.11 17.93 -9.71
N LEU A 41 -11.21 19.19 -10.12
CA LEU A 41 -10.48 19.71 -11.28
C LEU A 41 -8.96 19.64 -11.08
N GLN A 42 -8.47 19.88 -9.87
CA GLN A 42 -7.06 19.70 -9.53
C GLN A 42 -6.65 18.23 -9.63
N ALA A 43 -7.39 17.31 -9.03
CA ALA A 43 -7.10 15.87 -9.11
C ALA A 43 -7.08 15.37 -10.57
N GLU A 44 -8.05 15.78 -11.39
CA GLU A 44 -8.07 15.45 -12.83
C GLU A 44 -6.84 16.01 -13.57
N LYS A 45 -6.42 17.24 -13.22
CA LYS A 45 -5.19 17.84 -13.76
C LYS A 45 -3.96 17.04 -13.34
N GLU A 46 -3.84 16.67 -12.07
CA GLU A 46 -2.74 15.86 -11.54
C GLU A 46 -2.66 14.49 -12.22
N ASP A 47 -3.80 13.81 -12.35
CA ASP A 47 -3.92 12.52 -13.04
C ASP A 47 -3.54 12.63 -14.52
N SER A 48 -3.97 13.69 -15.19
CA SER A 48 -3.59 13.95 -16.59
C SER A 48 -2.09 14.17 -16.74
N ALA A 49 -1.47 14.95 -15.85
CA ALA A 49 -0.04 15.22 -15.85
C ALA A 49 0.77 13.95 -15.58
N LEU A 50 0.34 13.12 -14.64
CA LEU A 50 0.95 11.82 -14.35
C LEU A 50 0.89 10.87 -15.54
N ARG A 51 -0.26 10.78 -16.21
CA ARG A 51 -0.42 9.95 -17.42
C ARG A 51 0.52 10.41 -18.53
N LEU A 52 0.59 11.72 -18.78
CA LEU A 52 1.45 12.29 -19.80
C LEU A 52 2.93 12.04 -19.51
N ILE A 53 3.39 12.30 -18.28
CA ILE A 53 4.81 12.13 -17.95
C ILE A 53 5.22 10.65 -17.97
N THR A 54 4.31 9.75 -17.58
CA THR A 54 4.53 8.30 -17.64
C THR A 54 4.66 7.82 -19.09
N ALA A 55 3.85 8.37 -19.99
CA ALA A 55 3.94 8.07 -21.42
C ALA A 55 5.22 8.64 -22.05
N LEU A 56 5.64 9.84 -21.64
CA LEU A 56 6.85 10.49 -22.15
C LEU A 56 8.13 9.81 -21.64
N MET A 57 8.16 9.35 -20.39
CA MET A 57 9.33 8.77 -19.74
C MET A 57 9.02 7.45 -19.03
N PRO A 58 8.74 6.36 -19.78
CA PRO A 58 8.39 5.06 -19.22
C PRO A 58 9.56 4.36 -18.52
N GLN A 59 10.79 4.77 -18.83
CA GLN A 59 12.01 4.23 -18.23
C GLN A 59 12.21 4.66 -16.77
N MET A 60 11.53 5.72 -16.33
CA MET A 60 11.61 6.22 -14.97
C MET A 60 10.48 5.60 -14.13
N GLY A 61 10.81 5.16 -12.92
CA GLY A 61 9.82 4.55 -12.04
C GLY A 61 8.75 5.55 -11.60
N ALA A 62 7.49 5.08 -11.45
CA ALA A 62 6.35 5.85 -10.95
C ALA A 62 6.63 6.76 -9.74
N PRO A 63 7.36 6.36 -8.67
CA PRO A 63 7.59 7.24 -7.53
C PRO A 63 8.46 8.46 -7.87
N ILE A 64 9.42 8.31 -8.80
CA ILE A 64 10.30 9.42 -9.21
C ILE A 64 9.51 10.41 -10.07
N LEU A 65 8.67 9.90 -10.96
CA LEU A 65 7.78 10.72 -11.79
C LEU A 65 6.81 11.55 -10.92
N VAL A 66 6.15 10.93 -9.94
CA VAL A 66 5.26 11.61 -8.99
C VAL A 66 6.02 12.68 -8.20
N ALA A 67 7.22 12.38 -7.71
CA ALA A 67 8.04 13.34 -6.95
C ALA A 67 8.40 14.58 -7.80
N SER A 68 8.85 14.37 -9.04
CA SER A 68 9.17 15.48 -9.95
C SER A 68 7.96 16.36 -10.28
N LEU A 69 6.78 15.76 -10.45
CA LEU A 69 5.55 16.52 -10.71
C LEU A 69 5.14 17.34 -9.49
N LYS A 70 5.28 16.81 -8.27
CA LYS A 70 5.01 17.57 -7.04
C LYS A 70 5.94 18.77 -6.90
N GLU A 71 7.23 18.62 -7.20
CA GLU A 71 8.21 19.72 -7.16
C GLU A 71 7.92 20.79 -8.22
N CYS A 72 7.46 20.39 -9.41
CA CYS A 72 7.12 21.31 -10.49
C CYS A 72 5.65 21.75 -10.49
N SER A 73 4.91 21.63 -9.38
CA SER A 73 3.50 22.03 -9.28
C SER A 73 2.59 21.44 -10.37
N PHE A 74 2.87 20.19 -10.74
CA PHE A 74 2.22 19.41 -11.81
C PHE A 74 2.35 20.02 -13.21
N ASP A 75 3.41 20.79 -13.44
CA ASP A 75 3.87 21.14 -14.77
C ASP A 75 4.67 19.99 -15.39
N VAL A 76 4.18 19.48 -16.53
CA VAL A 76 4.76 18.32 -17.22
C VAL A 76 6.11 18.68 -17.84
N GLU A 77 6.25 19.87 -18.40
CA GLU A 77 7.47 20.29 -19.11
C GLU A 77 8.62 20.53 -18.14
N GLY A 78 8.35 21.26 -17.04
CA GLY A 78 9.31 21.46 -15.96
C GLY A 78 9.78 20.14 -15.34
N ALA A 79 8.86 19.21 -15.07
CA ALA A 79 9.20 17.92 -14.49
C ALA A 79 10.03 17.05 -15.44
N VAL A 80 9.74 17.07 -16.75
CA VAL A 80 10.58 16.38 -17.76
C VAL A 80 11.98 17.00 -17.83
N ALA A 81 12.10 18.33 -17.79
CA ALA A 81 13.40 19.00 -17.79
C ALA A 81 14.23 18.67 -16.55
N LEU A 82 13.60 18.66 -15.37
CA LEU A 82 14.22 18.28 -14.10
C LEU A 82 14.75 16.84 -14.17
N LEU A 83 13.92 15.91 -14.65
CA LEU A 83 14.31 14.51 -14.74
C LEU A 83 15.38 14.26 -15.80
N LYS A 84 15.39 15.00 -16.92
CA LYS A 84 16.49 14.94 -17.91
C LYS A 84 17.81 15.41 -17.31
N LYS A 85 17.79 16.53 -16.56
CA LYS A 85 18.97 17.03 -15.84
C LYS A 85 19.46 15.99 -14.82
N PHE A 86 18.55 15.45 -14.02
CA PHE A 86 18.85 14.39 -13.05
C PHE A 86 19.46 13.15 -13.73
N SER A 87 18.87 12.67 -14.83
CA SER A 87 19.40 11.52 -15.56
C SER A 87 20.81 11.77 -16.07
N SER A 88 21.12 12.99 -16.54
CA SER A 88 22.45 13.33 -17.04
C SER A 88 23.50 13.46 -15.93
N GLU A 89 23.12 14.04 -14.80
CA GLU A 89 24.02 14.31 -13.68
C GLU A 89 24.36 13.04 -12.90
N TYR A 90 23.38 12.15 -12.73
CA TYR A 90 23.52 10.94 -11.92
C TYR A 90 23.74 9.66 -12.73
N GLU A 91 23.95 9.73 -14.06
CA GLU A 91 24.12 8.52 -14.90
C GLU A 91 25.31 7.66 -14.43
N GLU A 92 26.43 8.30 -14.12
CA GLU A 92 27.65 7.62 -13.66
C GLU A 92 27.47 6.98 -12.29
N ASP A 93 26.80 7.69 -11.38
CA ASP A 93 26.51 7.23 -10.03
C ASP A 93 25.50 6.08 -10.02
N LEU A 94 24.48 6.14 -10.89
CA LEU A 94 23.52 5.06 -11.10
C LEU A 94 24.22 3.81 -11.67
N LYS A 95 25.12 3.97 -12.65
CA LYS A 95 25.95 2.85 -13.17
C LYS A 95 26.84 2.27 -12.07
N ALA A 96 27.45 3.11 -11.23
CA ALA A 96 28.26 2.66 -10.11
C ALA A 96 27.43 1.91 -9.04
N LEU A 97 26.23 2.39 -8.72
CA LEU A 97 25.28 1.75 -7.82
C LEU A 97 24.81 0.39 -8.37
N HIS A 98 24.46 0.31 -9.66
CA HIS A 98 24.09 -0.95 -10.30
C HIS A 98 25.23 -1.98 -10.23
N LYS A 99 26.47 -1.54 -10.47
CA LYS A 99 27.65 -2.42 -10.34
C LYS A 99 27.88 -2.88 -8.90
N LYS A 100 27.71 -2.01 -7.91
CA LYS A 100 27.77 -2.36 -6.47
C LYS A 100 26.68 -3.36 -6.11
N ARG A 101 25.43 -3.12 -6.54
CA ARG A 101 24.29 -4.01 -6.29
C ARG A 101 24.48 -5.38 -6.92
N SER A 102 24.95 -5.44 -8.17
CA SER A 102 25.28 -6.70 -8.85
C SER A 102 26.34 -7.49 -8.07
N LYS A 103 27.38 -6.81 -7.57
CA LYS A 103 28.42 -7.45 -6.75
C LYS A 103 27.88 -7.97 -5.42
N ILE A 104 27.04 -7.20 -4.72
CA ILE A 104 26.40 -7.64 -3.47
C ILE A 104 25.49 -8.84 -3.72
N LYS A 105 24.71 -8.83 -4.81
CA LYS A 105 23.85 -9.96 -5.18
C LYS A 105 24.66 -11.22 -5.49
N ALA A 106 25.77 -11.09 -6.19
CA ALA A 106 26.68 -12.21 -6.46
C ALA A 106 27.27 -12.77 -5.16
N GLN A 107 27.70 -11.91 -4.25
CA GLN A 107 28.21 -12.33 -2.93
C GLN A 107 27.13 -13.01 -2.08
N ALA A 108 25.89 -12.52 -2.10
CA ALA A 108 24.78 -13.14 -1.39
C ALA A 108 24.44 -14.53 -1.97
N ARG A 109 24.50 -14.68 -3.30
CA ARG A 109 24.31 -15.99 -3.95
C ARG A 109 25.42 -16.98 -3.59
N GLU A 110 26.67 -16.54 -3.60
CA GLU A 110 27.81 -17.35 -3.20
C GLU A 110 27.74 -17.75 -1.72
N ALA A 111 27.24 -16.86 -0.85
CA ALA A 111 27.01 -17.17 0.56
C ALA A 111 25.88 -18.21 0.73
N ALA A 112 24.76 -18.06 0.01
CA ALA A 112 23.65 -19.01 0.05
C ALA A 112 24.05 -20.40 -0.47
N GLU A 113 24.85 -20.47 -1.54
CA GLU A 113 25.37 -21.75 -2.07
C GLU A 113 26.34 -22.44 -1.10
N LYS A 114 27.11 -21.67 -0.33
CA LYS A 114 27.95 -22.22 0.75
C LYS A 114 27.13 -22.69 1.95
N GLU A 115 26.03 -22.03 2.27
CA GLU A 115 25.11 -22.52 3.32
C GLU A 115 24.46 -23.83 2.86
N GLU A 116 23.84 -23.89 1.69
CA GLU A 116 23.25 -25.12 1.13
C GLU A 116 24.24 -26.30 1.06
N ALA A 117 25.50 -26.05 0.68
CA ALA A 117 26.54 -27.09 0.68
C ALA A 117 26.93 -27.58 2.08
N ALA A 118 26.77 -26.75 3.12
CA ALA A 118 27.00 -27.14 4.51
C ALA A 118 25.81 -27.92 5.10
N GLU A 119 24.58 -27.63 4.66
CA GLU A 119 23.37 -28.37 5.11
C GLU A 119 23.24 -29.73 4.39
N GLY A 120 23.70 -29.82 3.13
CA GLY A 120 23.75 -31.06 2.34
C GLY A 120 24.79 -32.11 2.79
N SER A 121 25.62 -31.80 3.80
CA SER A 121 26.65 -32.71 4.32
C SER A 121 26.15 -33.67 5.43
N SER A 122 24.83 -33.79 5.63
CA SER A 122 24.26 -34.57 6.74
C SER A 122 23.20 -35.63 6.38
N SER A 123 23.27 -36.22 5.17
CA SER A 123 22.52 -37.45 4.88
C SER A 123 23.29 -38.41 3.98
N SER A 124 23.90 -39.43 4.58
CA SER A 124 24.44 -40.61 3.90
C SER A 124 23.51 -41.82 4.05
N SER A 125 23.45 -42.64 2.98
CA SER A 125 22.80 -43.97 2.80
C SER A 125 21.28 -43.93 2.60
N SER A 126 20.64 -44.67 1.70
CA SER A 126 20.95 -45.75 0.72
C SER A 126 19.84 -45.69 -0.36
N ASP A 127 20.02 -46.09 -1.62
CA ASP A 127 19.84 -47.48 -2.10
C ASP A 127 19.99 -47.57 -3.63
N ASP A 128 20.29 -48.81 -4.03
CA ASP A 128 20.54 -49.41 -5.34
C ASP A 128 19.40 -49.24 -6.37
N ASN A 129 19.73 -49.04 -7.66
CA ASN A 129 19.26 -49.90 -8.76
C ASN A 129 19.94 -49.59 -10.10
N SER A 130 20.34 -50.68 -10.75
CA SER A 130 20.92 -50.80 -12.09
C SER A 130 19.83 -50.73 -13.17
N ASP A 131 20.12 -50.23 -14.38
CA ASP A 131 19.82 -50.93 -15.65
C ASP A 131 20.38 -50.18 -16.88
N ASP A 132 20.55 -50.96 -17.94
CA ASP A 132 21.19 -50.84 -19.24
C ASP A 132 20.72 -49.73 -20.21
N GLY A 133 21.54 -49.43 -21.23
CA GLY A 133 21.15 -48.55 -22.33
C GLY A 133 22.27 -48.12 -23.29
N GLU A 134 22.75 -49.07 -24.09
CA GLU A 134 23.61 -48.89 -25.27
C GLU A 134 22.97 -48.01 -26.37
N SER A 135 23.74 -47.09 -26.99
CA SER A 135 23.74 -46.85 -28.46
C SER A 135 24.73 -45.75 -28.88
N SER A 136 25.79 -46.18 -29.57
CA SER A 136 26.45 -45.63 -30.78
C SER A 136 25.93 -44.29 -31.36
N ASP A 137 26.80 -43.31 -31.67
CA ASP A 137 27.61 -43.27 -32.91
C ASP A 137 28.40 -41.94 -33.11
N ASP A 138 29.57 -42.12 -33.74
CA ASP A 138 30.48 -41.27 -34.53
C ASP A 138 30.42 -39.71 -34.54
N SER A 139 31.57 -39.06 -34.27
CA SER A 139 32.39 -38.46 -35.35
C SER A 139 33.65 -37.75 -34.83
N ASP A 140 34.78 -38.32 -35.25
CA ASP A 140 36.15 -37.83 -35.17
C ASP A 140 36.39 -36.68 -36.17
N GLN A 141 36.99 -35.56 -35.73
CA GLN A 141 37.90 -34.76 -36.55
C GLN A 141 38.56 -33.61 -35.76
N GLY A 142 39.89 -33.55 -35.80
CA GLY A 142 40.58 -32.26 -35.91
C GLY A 142 41.58 -31.85 -34.83
N HIS A 143 42.42 -32.76 -34.33
CA HIS A 143 43.68 -32.37 -33.67
C HIS A 143 44.64 -31.73 -34.69
N LYS A 144 44.72 -30.39 -34.74
CA LYS A 144 45.91 -29.59 -35.10
C LYS A 144 45.54 -28.10 -35.13
N GLN A 145 46.12 -27.31 -34.22
CA GLN A 145 46.58 -25.91 -34.39
C GLN A 145 46.90 -25.32 -33.00
N ARG A 146 47.88 -25.95 -32.33
CA ARG A 146 48.57 -25.40 -31.16
C ARG A 146 49.84 -24.73 -31.70
N LYS A 147 50.00 -23.44 -31.40
CA LYS A 147 51.19 -22.56 -31.57
C LYS A 147 51.05 -21.47 -32.65
N LYS A 148 50.51 -20.31 -32.27
CA LYS A 148 51.06 -18.95 -32.56
C LYS A 148 50.09 -17.88 -32.06
N ARG A 149 50.20 -17.48 -30.78
CA ARG A 149 49.67 -16.18 -30.28
C ARG A 149 50.15 -15.80 -28.87
N ARG A 150 51.30 -16.35 -28.44
CA ARG A 150 51.99 -16.02 -27.17
C ARG A 150 53.17 -15.08 -27.44
N LYS A 151 52.94 -13.88 -28.00
CA LYS A 151 53.99 -12.84 -28.05
C LYS A 151 53.46 -11.42 -28.24
N GLU A 152 52.55 -10.95 -27.37
CA GLU A 152 52.22 -9.50 -27.36
C GLU A 152 51.56 -8.97 -26.06
N LYS A 153 52.01 -9.43 -24.88
CA LYS A 153 51.45 -8.95 -23.58
C LYS A 153 52.47 -8.54 -22.53
N THR A 154 53.69 -8.15 -22.91
CA THR A 154 54.79 -7.92 -21.94
C THR A 154 55.16 -6.45 -21.65
N LYS A 155 54.44 -5.44 -22.14
CA LYS A 155 54.83 -4.02 -21.90
C LYS A 155 53.83 -3.13 -21.12
N LYS A 156 52.66 -3.62 -20.69
CA LYS A 156 51.66 -2.79 -19.96
C LYS A 156 51.48 -3.11 -18.46
N SER A 157 52.37 -3.88 -17.84
CA SER A 157 52.23 -4.32 -16.44
C SER A 157 53.06 -3.54 -15.40
N LYS A 158 53.88 -2.55 -15.79
CA LYS A 158 54.77 -1.86 -14.84
C LYS A 158 54.21 -0.60 -14.16
N HIS A 159 53.09 -0.02 -14.63
CA HIS A 159 52.56 1.22 -14.03
C HIS A 159 51.43 0.99 -12.98
N SER A 160 50.75 -0.15 -12.93
CA SER A 160 49.67 -0.35 -11.94
C SER A 160 50.15 -0.76 -10.55
N SER A 161 51.36 -1.33 -10.40
CA SER A 161 51.79 -1.91 -9.11
C SER A 161 52.19 -0.88 -8.03
N LYS A 162 52.42 0.38 -8.40
CA LYS A 162 52.82 1.44 -7.44
C LYS A 162 51.63 2.13 -6.77
N LYS A 163 50.42 2.12 -7.36
CA LYS A 163 49.21 2.77 -6.82
C LYS A 163 48.45 1.86 -5.84
N ASP A 164 48.53 0.54 -6.00
CA ASP A 164 47.90 -0.44 -5.11
C ASP A 164 48.61 -0.59 -3.75
N LYS A 165 49.94 -0.38 -3.69
CA LYS A 165 50.70 -0.51 -2.44
C LYS A 165 50.39 0.60 -1.43
N LYS A 166 50.00 1.81 -1.88
CA LYS A 166 49.65 2.95 -1.01
C LYS A 166 48.23 2.82 -0.41
N LYS A 167 47.27 2.21 -1.14
CA LYS A 167 45.92 1.93 -0.62
C LYS A 167 45.89 0.77 0.39
N LYS A 168 46.78 -0.23 0.25
CA LYS A 168 46.86 -1.38 1.18
C LYS A 168 47.40 -0.99 2.57
N LYS A 169 48.22 0.06 2.69
CA LYS A 169 48.76 0.52 3.99
C LYS A 169 47.72 1.31 4.81
N LYS A 170 46.87 2.12 4.18
CA LYS A 170 45.79 2.87 4.87
C LYS A 170 44.66 1.95 5.38
N LYS A 171 44.33 0.89 4.62
CA LYS A 171 43.29 -0.09 5.02
C LYS A 171 43.69 -1.01 6.18
N LYS A 172 45.01 -1.17 6.42
CA LYS A 172 45.53 -2.01 7.51
C LYS A 172 45.55 -1.29 8.87
N ASP A 173 45.54 0.05 8.86
CA ASP A 173 45.51 0.86 10.07
C ASP A 173 44.07 1.05 10.58
N ASP A 174 43.13 1.30 9.65
CA ASP A 174 41.69 1.42 9.95
C ASP A 174 41.08 0.08 10.43
N GLY A 175 41.53 -1.03 9.83
CA GLY A 175 41.14 -2.37 10.27
C GLY A 175 41.62 -2.72 11.69
N ARG A 176 42.71 -2.12 12.18
CA ARG A 176 43.22 -2.38 13.55
C ARG A 176 42.51 -1.58 14.63
N LEU A 177 41.88 -0.46 14.28
CA LEU A 177 41.05 0.32 15.20
C LEU A 177 39.69 -0.34 15.44
N LEU A 178 39.11 -0.98 14.42
CA LEU A 178 37.86 -1.73 14.54
C LEU A 178 38.06 -3.12 15.19
N ASP A 179 39.17 -3.80 14.91
CA ASP A 179 39.47 -5.14 15.45
C ASP A 179 39.85 -5.13 16.95
N ARG A 180 40.10 -3.95 17.54
CA ARG A 180 40.29 -3.79 18.99
C ARG A 180 38.99 -3.75 19.80
N LYS A 181 37.81 -3.65 19.16
CA LYS A 181 36.51 -3.70 19.84
C LYS A 181 35.90 -5.11 19.90
N SER A 182 36.46 -6.08 19.17
CA SER A 182 35.89 -7.43 19.01
C SER A 182 36.78 -8.57 19.54
N LYS A 183 37.72 -8.29 20.45
CA LYS A 183 38.54 -9.33 21.09
C LYS A 183 38.10 -9.61 22.54
N SER A 184 36.98 -10.31 22.65
CA SER A 184 36.60 -11.19 23.78
C SER A 184 35.91 -12.36 23.06
N GLY A 185 36.37 -13.60 23.07
CA GLY A 185 36.96 -14.36 24.16
C GLY A 185 36.11 -15.63 24.26
N ASN A 186 36.46 -16.61 23.42
CA ASN A 186 35.80 -17.90 23.16
C ASN A 186 35.09 -18.56 24.37
N ALA A 187 33.78 -18.31 24.50
CA ALA A 187 32.72 -19.16 25.05
C ALA A 187 31.36 -18.46 24.76
N GLY A 188 30.74 -18.72 23.60
CA GLY A 188 29.39 -18.20 23.30
C GLY A 188 29.21 -17.40 22.00
N ASP A 189 29.65 -17.91 20.85
CA ASP A 189 29.50 -17.27 19.52
C ASP A 189 28.03 -16.97 19.12
N ASN A 190 27.05 -17.56 19.81
CA ASN A 190 25.63 -17.34 19.57
C ASN A 190 24.97 -16.41 20.59
N PHE A 191 25.68 -16.02 21.66
CA PHE A 191 25.08 -15.20 22.72
C PHE A 191 24.72 -13.81 22.19
N GLY A 192 23.47 -13.42 22.35
CA GLY A 192 22.96 -12.12 21.89
C GLY A 192 22.75 -12.01 20.38
N LYS A 193 22.73 -13.12 19.63
CA LYS A 193 22.50 -13.13 18.17
C LYS A 193 21.20 -12.44 17.75
N TYR A 194 20.15 -12.55 18.56
CA TYR A 194 18.83 -11.93 18.34
C TYR A 194 18.56 -10.75 19.30
N GLY A 195 19.62 -10.19 19.88
CA GLY A 195 19.54 -9.27 21.01
C GLY A 195 19.60 -9.99 22.35
N VAL A 196 19.70 -9.23 23.44
CA VAL A 196 19.70 -9.74 24.80
C VAL A 196 18.46 -9.21 25.51
N ILE A 197 17.63 -10.12 26.03
CA ILE A 197 16.42 -9.79 26.78
C ILE A 197 16.65 -9.94 28.28
N ARG A 198 15.92 -9.14 29.06
CA ARG A 198 15.88 -9.19 30.53
C ARG A 198 14.45 -9.36 31.03
N GLU A 199 14.28 -9.60 32.33
CA GLU A 199 12.96 -9.68 32.99
C GLU A 199 12.08 -8.44 32.71
N THR A 200 12.68 -7.27 32.50
CA THR A 200 11.98 -6.02 32.16
C THR A 200 11.26 -6.07 30.81
N ASP A 201 11.69 -6.94 29.90
CA ASP A 201 11.18 -7.04 28.54
C ASP A 201 9.99 -8.03 28.42
N ALA A 202 9.50 -8.55 29.54
CA ALA A 202 8.40 -9.53 29.58
C ALA A 202 7.16 -9.09 28.81
N ALA A 203 6.77 -7.81 28.90
CA ALA A 203 5.62 -7.29 28.16
C ALA A 203 5.85 -7.29 26.65
N ALA A 204 7.04 -6.87 26.20
CA ALA A 204 7.37 -6.77 24.78
C ALA A 204 7.57 -8.14 24.11
N LYS A 205 7.96 -9.16 24.89
CA LYS A 205 8.19 -10.54 24.42
C LYS A 205 7.09 -11.53 24.84
N SER A 206 5.98 -11.02 25.35
CA SER A 206 4.87 -11.83 25.87
C SER A 206 4.30 -12.78 24.80
N SER A 207 4.12 -12.31 23.57
CA SER A 207 3.57 -13.11 22.48
C SER A 207 4.49 -14.26 22.07
N GLU A 208 5.80 -14.03 21.98
CA GLU A 208 6.77 -15.09 21.70
C GLU A 208 6.90 -16.08 22.86
N PHE A 209 6.91 -15.58 24.09
CA PHE A 209 6.97 -16.40 25.30
C PHE A 209 5.77 -17.34 25.43
N ILE A 210 4.55 -16.82 25.20
CA ILE A 210 3.32 -17.62 25.20
C ILE A 210 3.43 -18.76 24.17
N LEU A 211 3.84 -18.45 22.94
CA LEU A 211 3.97 -19.47 21.89
C LEU A 211 5.02 -20.53 22.24
N TRP A 212 6.17 -20.13 22.78
CA TRP A 212 7.20 -21.06 23.23
C TRP A 212 6.72 -21.95 24.39
N ALA A 213 6.04 -21.38 25.39
CA ALA A 213 5.52 -22.13 26.51
C ALA A 213 4.49 -23.19 26.06
N LEU A 214 3.63 -22.83 25.11
CA LEU A 214 2.63 -23.72 24.52
C LEU A 214 3.25 -24.84 23.68
N GLU A 215 4.20 -24.52 22.80
CA GLU A 215 4.70 -25.50 21.82
C GLU A 215 5.88 -26.33 22.35
N VAL A 216 6.79 -25.72 23.12
CA VAL A 216 8.02 -26.36 23.62
C VAL A 216 7.78 -26.98 24.98
N LYS A 217 7.31 -26.18 25.95
CA LYS A 217 7.06 -26.65 27.33
C LYS A 217 5.70 -27.35 27.47
N LYS A 218 4.78 -27.18 26.51
CA LYS A 218 3.43 -27.76 26.51
C LYS A 218 2.60 -27.37 27.75
N VAL A 219 2.77 -26.13 28.20
CA VAL A 219 2.02 -25.60 29.35
C VAL A 219 1.21 -24.39 28.94
N ASP A 220 -0.06 -24.38 29.32
CA ASP A 220 -0.94 -23.22 29.20
C ASP A 220 -0.63 -22.22 30.32
N LEU A 221 -0.04 -21.08 29.96
CA LEU A 221 0.30 -20.01 30.91
C LEU A 221 -0.92 -19.45 31.65
N GLU A 222 -2.12 -19.55 31.07
CA GLU A 222 -3.37 -19.09 31.71
C GLU A 222 -3.76 -19.94 32.93
N THR A 223 -3.30 -21.20 32.99
CA THR A 223 -3.58 -22.12 34.09
C THR A 223 -2.55 -22.08 35.21
N LEU A 224 -1.40 -21.43 34.98
CA LEU A 224 -0.28 -21.39 35.92
C LEU A 224 -0.36 -20.20 36.88
N PRO A 225 0.16 -20.36 38.12
CA PRO A 225 0.31 -19.23 39.02
C PRO A 225 1.42 -18.28 38.52
N LYS A 226 1.28 -16.99 38.83
CA LYS A 226 2.20 -15.92 38.40
C LYS A 226 3.67 -16.11 38.86
N ASN A 227 3.93 -17.00 39.82
CA ASN A 227 5.29 -17.32 40.24
C ASN A 227 5.96 -18.23 39.22
N ASP A 228 5.30 -19.32 38.87
CA ASP A 228 5.76 -20.30 37.89
C ASP A 228 5.91 -19.66 36.50
N GLU A 229 5.03 -18.72 36.14
CA GLU A 229 5.17 -17.92 34.92
C GLU A 229 6.49 -17.14 34.88
N ARG A 230 6.90 -16.54 36.01
CA ARG A 230 8.17 -15.80 36.09
C ARG A 230 9.38 -16.72 36.03
N GLU A 231 9.30 -17.92 36.59
CA GLU A 231 10.36 -18.92 36.47
C GLU A 231 10.50 -19.44 35.04
N LEU A 232 9.38 -19.74 34.37
CA LEU A 232 9.38 -20.10 32.95
C LEU A 232 9.90 -18.97 32.07
N PHE A 233 9.64 -17.72 32.44
CA PHE A 233 10.18 -16.58 31.71
C PHE A 233 11.72 -16.47 31.87
N ARG A 234 12.28 -16.89 33.01
CA ARG A 234 13.75 -16.96 33.19
C ARG A 234 14.38 -18.00 32.29
N ASP A 235 13.80 -19.20 32.23
CA ASP A 235 14.21 -20.24 31.26
C ASP A 235 14.17 -19.70 29.82
N TYR A 236 13.08 -19.00 29.47
CA TYR A 236 12.93 -18.37 28.16
C TYR A 236 14.01 -17.31 27.88
N ILE A 237 14.38 -16.49 28.87
CA ILE A 237 15.48 -15.52 28.76
C ILE A 237 16.80 -16.21 28.47
N GLU A 238 17.09 -17.31 29.17
CA GLU A 238 18.33 -18.07 28.98
C GLU A 238 18.40 -18.68 27.57
N GLU A 239 17.34 -19.36 27.14
CA GLU A 239 17.25 -19.96 25.80
C GLU A 239 17.27 -18.90 24.68
N TYR A 240 16.63 -17.74 24.89
CA TYR A 240 16.65 -16.61 23.94
C TYR A 240 18.06 -16.04 23.80
N ASN A 241 18.71 -15.73 24.93
CA ASN A 241 19.99 -15.04 24.94
C ASN A 241 21.11 -15.94 24.43
N THR A 242 21.03 -17.25 24.66
CA THR A 242 21.97 -18.24 24.14
C THR A 242 21.66 -18.69 22.71
N ALA A 243 20.54 -18.21 22.15
CA ALA A 243 20.01 -18.62 20.86
C ALA A 243 19.87 -20.14 20.73
N SER A 244 19.31 -20.78 21.76
CA SER A 244 19.15 -22.23 21.86
C SER A 244 17.78 -22.74 21.38
N PHE A 245 16.83 -21.87 21.05
CA PHE A 245 15.52 -22.32 20.59
C PHE A 245 15.58 -23.14 19.28
N PRO A 246 14.77 -24.20 19.14
CA PRO A 246 14.75 -25.06 17.94
C PRO A 246 14.34 -24.35 16.66
N HIS A 247 13.51 -23.31 16.75
CA HIS A 247 12.96 -22.64 15.58
C HIS A 247 13.00 -21.11 15.73
N ARG A 248 13.26 -20.41 14.63
CA ARG A 248 13.44 -18.95 14.62
C ARG A 248 12.18 -18.15 15.02
N LYS A 249 11.01 -18.78 14.98
CA LYS A 249 9.70 -18.17 15.34
C LYS A 249 9.65 -17.68 16.78
N TYR A 250 10.38 -18.33 17.69
CA TYR A 250 10.38 -17.98 19.12
C TYR A 250 11.23 -16.74 19.44
N TYR A 251 12.05 -16.24 18.50
CA TYR A 251 12.79 -15.00 18.72
C TYR A 251 11.99 -13.76 18.28
N ASN A 252 11.20 -13.88 17.22
CA ASN A 252 10.40 -12.79 16.67
C ASN A 252 9.23 -13.36 15.85
N LEU A 253 8.06 -13.42 16.48
CA LEU A 253 6.86 -14.00 15.89
C LEU A 253 6.38 -13.18 14.68
N GLU A 254 6.36 -11.86 14.80
CA GLU A 254 5.88 -10.95 13.76
C GLU A 254 6.69 -11.09 12.46
N SER A 255 8.02 -11.19 12.56
CA SER A 255 8.91 -11.38 11.41
C SER A 255 8.67 -12.72 10.72
N TYR A 256 8.37 -13.76 11.50
CA TYR A 256 8.07 -15.10 11.00
C TYR A 256 6.72 -15.13 10.28
N GLU A 257 5.69 -14.51 10.85
CA GLU A 257 4.37 -14.40 10.23
C GLU A 257 4.41 -13.59 8.93
N LYS A 258 5.10 -12.44 8.93
CA LYS A 258 5.32 -11.65 7.71
C LYS A 258 6.04 -12.46 6.63
N TYR A 259 7.07 -13.20 6.99
CA TYR A 259 7.77 -14.08 6.04
C TYR A 259 6.86 -15.20 5.52
N LYS A 260 6.08 -15.84 6.40
CA LYS A 260 5.13 -16.90 6.02
C LYS A 260 4.02 -16.36 5.11
N ALA A 261 3.47 -15.19 5.41
CA ALA A 261 2.48 -14.50 4.59
C ALA A 261 3.07 -14.11 3.22
N ALA A 262 4.28 -13.55 3.19
CA ALA A 262 4.98 -13.23 1.94
C ALA A 262 5.26 -14.48 1.11
N LYS A 263 5.66 -15.59 1.75
CA LYS A 263 5.89 -16.88 1.09
C LYS A 263 4.59 -17.48 0.54
N ARG A 264 3.48 -17.36 1.26
CA ARG A 264 2.14 -17.77 0.76
C ARG A 264 1.71 -16.93 -0.43
N ALA A 265 1.83 -15.60 -0.34
CA ALA A 265 1.53 -14.68 -1.42
C ALA A 265 2.40 -14.96 -2.66
N ALA A 266 3.70 -15.19 -2.46
CA ALA A 266 4.65 -15.51 -3.53
C ALA A 266 4.39 -16.90 -4.16
N LYS A 267 3.92 -17.87 -3.37
CA LYS A 267 3.58 -19.21 -3.88
C LYS A 267 2.19 -19.28 -4.54
N GLY A 268 1.39 -18.21 -4.47
CA GLY A 268 0.05 -18.19 -5.07
C GLY A 268 -0.88 -19.30 -4.55
N ILE A 269 -0.54 -19.92 -3.41
CA ILE A 269 -1.36 -20.96 -2.79
C ILE A 269 -2.58 -20.26 -2.23
N LYS A 270 -3.66 -20.25 -3.01
CA LYS A 270 -5.00 -20.02 -2.47
C LYS A 270 -5.22 -21.15 -1.47
N GLU A 271 -5.21 -20.82 -0.18
CA GLU A 271 -5.62 -21.73 0.89
C GLU A 271 -7.08 -22.14 0.59
N SER A 272 -7.27 -23.25 -0.13
CA SER A 272 -8.57 -23.78 -0.50
C SER A 272 -9.21 -24.60 0.62
N ASP A 273 -8.48 -24.93 1.69
CA ASP A 273 -8.96 -25.93 2.66
C ASP A 273 -9.33 -25.39 4.05
N LYS A 274 -9.28 -24.08 4.29
CA LYS A 274 -9.84 -23.46 5.52
C LYS A 274 -10.39 -22.06 5.27
N LYS A 275 -11.20 -21.88 4.23
CA LYS A 275 -12.03 -20.67 4.11
C LYS A 275 -13.10 -20.73 5.18
N SER A 276 -12.99 -19.84 6.15
CA SER A 276 -14.01 -19.61 7.17
C SER A 276 -15.32 -19.23 6.48
N ALA A 277 -16.45 -19.82 6.90
CA ALA A 277 -17.79 -19.53 6.39
C ALA A 277 -18.19 -18.04 6.40
N VAL A 278 -17.44 -17.20 7.13
CA VAL A 278 -17.61 -15.76 7.24
C VAL A 278 -17.19 -15.01 5.96
N ASP A 279 -16.21 -15.52 5.20
CA ASP A 279 -15.73 -14.87 3.97
C ASP A 279 -16.72 -15.05 2.80
N ASP A 280 -17.36 -16.24 2.72
CA ASP A 280 -18.38 -16.53 1.71
C ASP A 280 -19.68 -15.73 1.93
N GLU A 281 -20.08 -15.46 3.18
CA GLU A 281 -21.27 -14.65 3.49
C GLU A 281 -21.05 -13.16 3.14
N GLN A 282 -19.86 -12.63 3.45
CA GLN A 282 -19.52 -11.24 3.12
C GLN A 282 -19.43 -11.03 1.61
N ALA A 283 -18.86 -11.99 0.88
CA ALA A 283 -18.81 -11.95 -0.59
C ALA A 283 -20.22 -11.96 -1.21
N LEU A 284 -21.14 -12.80 -0.69
CA LEU A 284 -22.52 -12.85 -1.17
C LEU A 284 -23.28 -11.55 -0.86
N ARG A 285 -23.03 -10.94 0.30
CA ARG A 285 -23.62 -9.65 0.69
C ARG A 285 -23.15 -8.51 -0.21
N GLN A 286 -21.86 -8.49 -0.58
CA GLN A 286 -21.31 -7.51 -1.52
C GLN A 286 -21.92 -7.69 -2.91
N ALA A 287 -22.00 -8.91 -3.42
CA ALA A 287 -22.61 -9.20 -4.72
C ALA A 287 -24.08 -8.72 -4.80
N ARG A 288 -24.88 -8.97 -3.75
CA ARG A 288 -26.27 -8.50 -3.67
C ARG A 288 -26.37 -6.98 -3.58
N ALA A 289 -25.45 -6.33 -2.86
CA ALA A 289 -25.40 -4.87 -2.76
C ALA A 289 -25.05 -4.23 -4.11
N GLU A 290 -24.12 -4.81 -4.86
CA GLU A 290 -23.76 -4.36 -6.21
C GLU A 290 -24.91 -4.53 -7.20
N GLU A 291 -25.64 -5.65 -7.14
CA GLU A 291 -26.81 -5.87 -7.98
C GLU A 291 -27.93 -4.86 -7.68
N ALA A 292 -28.19 -4.60 -6.40
CA ALA A 292 -29.15 -3.59 -5.97
C ALA A 292 -28.73 -2.18 -6.42
N ALA A 293 -27.44 -1.84 -6.35
CA ALA A 293 -26.91 -0.57 -6.83
C ALA A 293 -27.09 -0.42 -8.35
N LYS A 294 -26.75 -1.46 -9.13
CA LYS A 294 -26.96 -1.47 -10.59
C LYS A 294 -28.42 -1.28 -10.97
N LEU A 295 -29.35 -1.92 -10.26
CA LEU A 295 -30.78 -1.77 -10.51
C LEU A 295 -31.27 -0.35 -10.21
N ARG A 296 -30.77 0.27 -9.12
CA ARG A 296 -31.07 1.67 -8.80
C ARG A 296 -30.55 2.62 -9.88
N ASP A 297 -29.33 2.39 -10.36
CA ASP A 297 -28.73 3.19 -11.43
C ASP A 297 -29.47 3.04 -12.76
N GLN A 298 -29.93 1.83 -13.10
CA GLN A 298 -30.75 1.59 -14.29
C GLN A 298 -32.08 2.33 -14.19
N ARG A 299 -32.79 2.19 -13.08
CA ARG A 299 -34.05 2.90 -12.84
C ARG A 299 -33.89 4.42 -12.90
N LEU A 300 -32.80 4.95 -12.36
CA LEU A 300 -32.49 6.37 -12.42
C LEU A 300 -32.24 6.84 -13.86
N LYS A 301 -31.52 6.03 -14.66
CA LYS A 301 -31.28 6.32 -16.08
C LYS A 301 -32.56 6.29 -16.90
N GLU A 302 -33.43 5.32 -16.66
CA GLU A 302 -34.74 5.22 -17.32
C GLU A 302 -35.61 6.43 -16.98
N ALA A 303 -35.74 6.80 -15.71
CA ALA A 303 -36.47 8.00 -15.29
C ALA A 303 -35.90 9.28 -15.93
N TYR A 304 -34.57 9.39 -16.04
CA TYR A 304 -33.93 10.52 -16.72
C TYR A 304 -34.19 10.52 -18.24
N GLN A 305 -34.21 9.36 -18.89
CA GLN A 305 -34.54 9.24 -20.30
C GLN A 305 -36.01 9.60 -20.56
N GLU A 306 -36.93 9.11 -19.74
CA GLU A 306 -38.35 9.47 -19.79
C GLU A 306 -38.52 10.99 -19.63
N LEU A 307 -37.83 11.60 -18.66
CA LEU A 307 -37.87 13.05 -18.48
C LEU A 307 -37.27 13.78 -19.69
N LYS A 308 -36.17 13.29 -20.26
CA LYS A 308 -35.51 13.91 -21.42
C LYS A 308 -36.34 13.84 -22.70
N HIS A 309 -37.10 12.77 -22.88
CA HIS A 309 -37.88 12.51 -24.10
C HIS A 309 -39.36 12.86 -23.97
N SER A 310 -39.87 13.11 -22.77
CA SER A 310 -41.24 13.54 -22.54
C SER A 310 -41.36 15.07 -22.57
N ASP A 311 -42.46 15.56 -23.14
CA ASP A 311 -42.83 16.98 -23.07
C ASP A 311 -43.05 17.47 -21.62
N LYS A 312 -43.19 16.54 -20.66
CA LYS A 312 -43.20 16.82 -19.21
C LYS A 312 -42.00 17.66 -18.76
N ALA A 313 -40.81 17.48 -19.33
CA ALA A 313 -39.66 18.31 -18.96
C ALA A 313 -39.77 19.76 -19.46
N LYS A 314 -40.47 20.00 -20.57
CA LYS A 314 -40.75 21.36 -21.06
C LYS A 314 -41.82 21.99 -20.17
N ASP A 315 -42.88 21.25 -19.87
CA ASP A 315 -43.97 21.71 -19.00
C ASP A 315 -43.45 22.08 -17.59
N MET A 316 -42.55 21.27 -17.02
CA MET A 316 -41.90 21.56 -15.74
C MET A 316 -41.08 22.86 -15.78
N LYS A 317 -40.31 23.08 -16.86
CA LYS A 317 -39.55 24.33 -17.04
C LYS A 317 -40.46 25.53 -17.22
N GLU A 318 -41.56 25.39 -17.95
CA GLU A 318 -42.55 26.45 -18.11
C GLU A 318 -43.25 26.79 -16.80
N GLN A 319 -43.61 25.78 -16.00
CA GLN A 319 -44.15 25.97 -14.65
C GLN A 319 -43.15 26.66 -13.72
N GLU A 320 -41.88 26.26 -13.76
CA GLU A 320 -40.81 26.92 -12.98
C GLU A 320 -40.62 28.38 -13.41
N LEU A 321 -40.64 28.66 -14.72
CA LEU A 321 -40.57 30.01 -15.25
C LEU A 321 -41.76 30.87 -14.79
N LEU A 322 -42.98 30.32 -14.83
CA LEU A 322 -44.18 30.99 -14.34
C LEU A 322 -44.09 31.26 -12.83
N ARG A 323 -43.61 30.30 -12.03
CA ARG A 323 -43.35 30.52 -10.59
C ARG A 323 -42.34 31.64 -10.34
N LEU A 324 -41.27 31.69 -11.13
CA LEU A 324 -40.25 32.74 -11.02
C LEU A 324 -40.80 34.10 -11.44
N GLN A 325 -41.59 34.15 -12.51
CA GLN A 325 -42.26 35.37 -12.97
C GLN A 325 -43.27 35.88 -11.92
N MET A 326 -44.04 34.98 -11.30
CA MET A 326 -44.92 35.31 -10.18
C MET A 326 -44.14 35.88 -9.00
N GLN A 327 -43.03 35.24 -8.60
CA GLN A 327 -42.17 35.73 -7.51
C GLN A 327 -41.61 37.13 -7.83
N THR A 328 -41.26 37.38 -9.09
CA THR A 328 -40.77 38.69 -9.55
C THR A 328 -41.88 39.73 -9.50
N ALA A 329 -43.10 39.40 -9.94
CA ALA A 329 -44.26 40.30 -9.86
C ALA A 329 -44.61 40.67 -8.41
N TYR A 330 -44.54 39.72 -7.47
CA TYR A 330 -44.68 40.00 -6.04
C TYR A 330 -43.59 40.93 -5.51
N ARG A 331 -42.33 40.75 -5.93
CA ARG A 331 -41.21 41.62 -5.55
C ARG A 331 -41.36 43.04 -6.08
N VAL A 332 -41.91 43.20 -7.29
CA VAL A 332 -42.15 44.51 -7.93
C VAL A 332 -43.43 45.19 -7.41
N GLY A 333 -44.31 44.46 -6.72
CA GLY A 333 -45.54 44.97 -6.13
C GLY A 333 -46.76 44.92 -7.06
N ASP A 334 -46.64 44.29 -8.24
CA ASP A 334 -47.74 44.11 -9.18
C ASP A 334 -48.57 42.86 -8.80
N LYS A 335 -49.49 43.07 -7.86
CA LYS A 335 -50.33 42.01 -7.27
C LYS A 335 -51.32 41.40 -8.26
N ALA A 336 -51.79 42.17 -9.24
CA ALA A 336 -52.76 41.71 -10.23
C ALA A 336 -52.12 40.72 -11.23
N LEU A 337 -50.90 41.01 -11.69
CA LEU A 337 -50.12 40.13 -12.55
C LEU A 337 -49.80 38.81 -11.82
N ALA A 338 -49.37 38.89 -10.56
CA ALA A 338 -49.05 37.72 -9.74
C ALA A 338 -50.26 36.78 -9.54
N GLN A 339 -51.45 37.32 -9.28
CA GLN A 339 -52.69 36.54 -9.16
C GLN A 339 -53.08 35.83 -10.47
N LYS A 340 -52.90 36.51 -11.61
CA LYS A 340 -53.16 35.92 -12.94
C LYS A 340 -52.21 34.77 -13.28
N ILE A 341 -50.95 34.87 -12.89
CA ILE A 341 -49.99 33.78 -13.06
C ILE A 341 -50.32 32.62 -12.11
N MET A 342 -50.70 32.92 -10.87
CA MET A 342 -51.13 31.91 -9.89
C MET A 342 -52.33 31.11 -10.40
N GLU A 343 -53.34 31.77 -10.98
CA GLU A 343 -54.50 31.12 -11.57
C GLU A 343 -54.13 30.22 -12.77
N ARG A 344 -53.14 30.63 -13.57
CA ARG A 344 -52.61 29.83 -14.68
C ARG A 344 -51.83 28.59 -14.20
N LEU A 345 -51.23 28.65 -13.02
CA LEU A 345 -50.41 27.58 -12.43
C LEU A 345 -51.23 26.55 -11.66
N LEU A 346 -52.52 26.80 -11.39
CA LEU A 346 -53.40 25.85 -10.72
C LEU A 346 -53.55 24.57 -11.57
N PRO A 347 -53.55 23.38 -10.93
CA PRO A 347 -53.90 22.13 -11.59
C PRO A 347 -55.26 22.23 -12.28
N ASP A 348 -55.43 21.56 -13.42
CA ASP A 348 -56.66 21.66 -14.22
C ASP A 348 -57.92 21.27 -13.43
N ASP A 349 -57.79 20.42 -12.41
CA ASP A 349 -58.87 20.00 -11.50
C ASP A 349 -59.37 21.11 -10.56
N GLN A 350 -58.61 22.20 -10.39
CA GLN A 350 -58.91 23.30 -9.46
C GLN A 350 -59.23 24.63 -10.17
N LYS A 351 -59.24 24.63 -11.51
CA LYS A 351 -59.66 25.83 -12.26
C LYS A 351 -61.19 25.97 -12.13
N PRO A 352 -61.70 27.16 -11.78
CA PRO A 352 -63.14 27.38 -11.78
C PRO A 352 -63.67 27.13 -13.20
N ALA A 353 -64.62 26.20 -13.33
CA ALA A 353 -65.30 25.93 -14.59
C ALA A 353 -65.88 27.24 -15.13
N LYS A 354 -65.56 27.56 -16.39
CA LYS A 354 -66.01 28.77 -17.06
C LYS A 354 -67.49 28.76 -17.38
#